data_AF-A0A257MY14-F1
#
_entry.id   AF-A0A257MY14-F1
#
_cell.length_a   1.000
_cell.length_b   1.000
_cell.length_c   1.000
_cell.angle_alpha   90.00
_cell.angle_beta   90.00
_cell.angle_gamma   90.00
#
_symmetry.space_group_name_H-M   'P 1'
#
loop_
_entity.id
_entity.type
_entity.pdbx_description
1 polymer ?
#
loop_
_entity_poly.entity_id
_entity_poly.type
_entity_poly.pdbx_seq_one_letter_code
_entity_poly.pdbx_strand_id
1 'polypeptide(L)'
;MHCNNYIKSELGSDVSVAFPEKPLNAWTLGNYQYLISAEVTITSDTTSTKKYVCRITYNNGDNEEGALDFENWSIIGMSGLDDL
;
A
#
# COMPACT_ATOMS: atom_id res chain seq x y z
N MET A 1 -5.92 -2.36 2.09
CA MET A 1 -5.84 -0.97 2.61
C MET A 1 -4.48 -0.62 3.24
N HIS A 2 -3.70 -1.58 3.76
CA HIS A 2 -2.43 -1.30 4.45
C HIS A 2 -1.44 -0.43 3.65
N CYS A 3 -1.17 -0.76 2.39
CA CYS A 3 -0.30 0.06 1.54
C CYS A 3 -0.80 1.50 1.36
N ASN A 4 -2.11 1.69 1.25
CA ASN A 4 -2.72 3.01 1.05
C ASN A 4 -2.57 3.87 2.32
N ASN A 5 -2.72 3.26 3.50
CA ASN A 5 -2.52 3.94 4.78
C ASN A 5 -1.06 4.36 4.96
N TYR A 6 -0.11 3.48 4.60
CA TYR A 6 1.31 3.82 4.61
C TYR A 6 1.62 5.00 3.66
N ILE A 7 1.13 4.95 2.42
CA ILE A 7 1.34 6.06 1.47
C ILE A 7 0.77 7.38 2.02
N LYS A 8 -0.40 7.33 2.67
CA LYS A 8 -1.00 8.51 3.32
C LYS A 8 -0.20 9.03 4.52
N SER A 9 0.53 8.18 5.25
CA SER A 9 1.36 8.62 6.37
C SER A 9 2.68 9.23 5.92
N GLU A 10 3.22 8.75 4.79
CA GLU A 10 4.46 9.28 4.21
C GLU A 10 4.23 10.59 3.44
N LEU A 11 3.11 10.71 2.73
CA LEU A 11 2.77 11.93 2.00
C LEU A 11 2.19 12.96 2.97
N GLY A 12 2.87 14.11 3.08
CA GLY A 12 2.48 15.21 3.96
C GLY A 12 1.08 15.77 3.68
N SER A 13 0.59 16.62 4.59
CA SER A 13 -0.77 17.17 4.57
C SER A 13 -1.14 18.01 3.35
N ASP A 14 -0.15 18.49 2.59
CA ASP A 14 -0.34 19.35 1.43
C ASP A 14 -0.68 18.58 0.15
N VAL A 15 -0.67 17.24 0.23
CA VAL A 15 -0.90 16.35 -0.90
C VAL A 15 -2.19 15.56 -0.69
N SER A 16 -3.13 15.67 -1.64
CA SER A 16 -4.33 14.84 -1.66
C SER A 16 -4.07 13.55 -2.42
N VAL A 17 -4.46 12.41 -1.86
CA VAL A 17 -4.32 11.10 -2.49
C VAL A 17 -5.64 10.35 -2.61
N ALA A 18 -5.87 9.81 -3.80
CA ALA A 18 -7.02 8.97 -4.11
C ALA A 18 -6.52 7.60 -4.59
N PHE A 19 -7.14 6.54 -4.05
CA PHE A 19 -6.81 5.16 -4.39
C PHE A 19 -8.01 4.53 -5.10
N PRO A 20 -7.80 3.76 -6.18
CA PRO A 20 -8.82 2.90 -6.74
C PRO A 20 -9.33 1.89 -5.69
N GLU A 21 -10.57 1.42 -5.86
CA GLU A 21 -11.20 0.46 -4.95
C GLU A 21 -10.42 -0.87 -4.87
N LYS A 22 -9.77 -1.26 -5.96
CA LYS A 22 -9.01 -2.51 -6.07
C LYS A 22 -7.61 -2.26 -6.62
N PRO A 23 -6.60 -3.02 -6.16
CA PRO A 23 -5.29 -3.00 -6.78
C PRO A 23 -5.38 -3.53 -8.22
N LEU A 24 -4.38 -3.21 -9.03
CA LEU A 24 -4.25 -3.79 -10.37
C LEU A 24 -4.01 -5.30 -10.28
N ASN A 25 -3.13 -5.72 -9.37
CA ASN A 25 -2.79 -7.11 -9.13
C ASN A 25 -2.41 -7.34 -7.67
N ALA A 26 -2.62 -8.57 -7.20
CA ALA A 26 -2.14 -9.05 -5.91
C ALA A 26 -1.61 -10.49 -6.06
N TRP A 27 -0.41 -10.73 -5.57
CA TRP A 27 0.23 -12.04 -5.56
C TRP A 27 0.56 -12.46 -4.13
N THR A 28 0.35 -13.73 -3.80
CA THR A 28 0.91 -14.34 -2.61
C THR A 28 2.32 -14.83 -2.90
N LEU A 29 3.26 -14.55 -1.99
CA LEU A 29 4.63 -15.04 -2.05
C LEU A 29 4.86 -16.22 -1.08
N GLY A 30 3.79 -16.71 -0.43
CA GLY A 30 3.87 -17.67 0.68
C GLY A 30 4.28 -17.01 2.00
N ASN A 31 4.21 -17.77 3.10
CA ASN A 31 4.57 -17.30 4.45
C ASN A 31 3.92 -15.95 4.82
N TYR A 32 2.63 -15.81 4.46
CA TYR A 32 1.81 -14.61 4.70
C TYR A 32 2.38 -13.32 4.11
N GLN A 33 3.20 -13.44 3.06
CA GLN A 33 3.72 -12.31 2.31
C GLN A 33 2.92 -12.10 1.04
N TYR A 34 2.69 -10.83 0.72
CA TYR A 34 1.93 -10.42 -0.43
C TYR A 34 2.65 -9.32 -1.19
N LEU A 35 2.56 -9.37 -2.51
CA LEU A 35 3.01 -8.31 -3.41
C LEU A 35 1.79 -7.69 -4.07
N ILE A 36 1.60 -6.39 -3.86
CA ILE A 36 0.46 -5.63 -4.36
C ILE A 36 0.96 -4.64 -5.40
N SER A 37 0.41 -4.69 -6.61
CA SER A 37 0.62 -3.67 -7.64
C SER A 37 -0.66 -2.87 -7.79
N ALA A 38 -0.57 -1.55 -7.68
CA ALA A 38 -1.72 -0.66 -7.68
C ALA A 38 -1.36 0.71 -8.25
N GLU A 39 -2.37 1.58 -8.32
CA GLU A 39 -2.22 2.96 -8.74
C GLU A 39 -2.69 3.88 -7.63
N VAL A 40 -2.10 5.08 -7.59
CA VAL A 40 -2.53 6.17 -6.72
C VAL A 40 -2.59 7.43 -7.57
N THR A 41 -3.68 8.18 -7.41
CA THR A 41 -3.82 9.52 -7.97
C THR A 41 -3.44 10.53 -6.90
N ILE A 42 -2.51 11.40 -7.24
CA ILE A 42 -1.90 12.36 -6.34
C ILE A 42 -2.18 13.75 -6.88
N THR A 43 -2.72 14.62 -6.03
CA THR A 43 -3.05 16.00 -6.35
C THR A 43 -2.34 16.91 -5.36
N SER A 44 -1.33 17.63 -5.86
CA SER A 44 -0.72 18.78 -5.22
C SER A 44 -0.95 20.01 -6.11
N ASP A 45 0.06 20.46 -6.86
CA ASP A 45 -0.05 21.52 -7.87
C ASP A 45 -0.62 21.01 -9.20
N THR A 46 -0.32 19.75 -9.51
CA THR A 46 -0.84 19.03 -10.69
C THR A 46 -1.35 17.66 -10.27
N THR A 47 -2.38 17.18 -10.95
CA THR A 47 -2.89 15.83 -10.73
C THR A 47 -2.10 14.84 -11.59
N SER A 48 -1.55 13.81 -10.97
CA SER A 48 -0.86 12.71 -11.66
C SER A 48 -1.28 11.37 -11.08
N THR A 49 -1.30 10.34 -11.93
CA THR A 49 -1.53 8.96 -11.51
C THR A 49 -0.23 8.19 -11.61
N LYS A 50 0.21 7.61 -10.49
CA LYS A 50 1.43 6.81 -10.42
C LYS A 50 1.10 5.35 -10.12
N LYS A 51 1.85 4.44 -10.72
CA LYS A 51 1.84 3.01 -10.39
C LYS A 51 2.84 2.74 -9.28
N TYR A 52 2.45 1.94 -8.32
CA TYR A 52 3.34 1.51 -7.24
C TYR A 52 3.26 0.01 -7.01
N VAL A 53 4.32 -0.50 -6.39
CA VAL A 53 4.39 -1.86 -5.87
C VAL A 53 4.65 -1.80 -4.38
N CYS A 54 3.86 -2.54 -3.61
CA CYS A 54 3.92 -2.60 -2.16
C CYS A 54 4.03 -4.06 -1.74
N ARG A 55 5.09 -4.39 -0.99
CA ARG A 55 5.29 -5.70 -0.39
C ARG A 55 4.92 -5.65 1.07
N ILE A 56 4.00 -6.50 1.49
CA ILE A 56 3.51 -6.56 2.87
C ILE A 56 3.64 -7.97 3.44
N THR A 57 3.76 -8.06 4.76
CA THR A 57 3.77 -9.33 5.50
C THR A 57 2.78 -9.24 6.63
N TYR A 58 1.96 -10.28 6.78
CA TYR A 58 1.13 -10.45 7.96
C TYR A 58 1.95 -11.11 9.07
N ASN A 59 1.96 -10.50 10.25
CA ASN A 59 2.86 -10.86 11.34
C ASN A 59 2.31 -11.97 12.24
N ASN A 60 1.00 -12.27 12.18
CA ASN A 60 0.34 -13.20 13.11
C ASN A 60 0.11 -14.61 12.55
N GLY A 61 0.79 -14.95 11.45
CA GLY A 61 0.72 -16.29 10.87
C GLY A 61 -0.69 -16.72 10.49
N ASP A 62 -1.09 -17.93 10.90
CA ASP A 62 -2.41 -18.51 10.60
C ASP A 62 -3.58 -17.87 11.37
N ASN A 63 -3.32 -16.92 12.29
CA ASN A 63 -4.41 -16.27 13.01
C ASN A 63 -5.10 -15.23 12.12
N GLU A 64 -6.19 -15.61 11.45
CA GLU A 64 -6.94 -14.72 10.56
C GLU A 64 -7.76 -13.63 11.28
N GLU A 65 -8.01 -13.76 12.59
CA GLU A 65 -8.84 -12.79 13.35
C GLU A 65 -8.21 -11.39 13.35
N GLY A 66 -6.87 -11.32 13.28
CA GLY A 66 -6.12 -10.07 13.25
C GLY A 66 -5.90 -9.49 11.86
N ALA A 67 -6.38 -10.13 10.78
CA ALA A 67 -6.03 -9.74 9.40
C ALA A 67 -6.55 -8.35 9.00
N LEU A 68 -7.59 -7.85 9.67
CA LEU A 68 -8.15 -6.52 9.42
C LEU A 68 -7.43 -5.41 10.20
N ASP A 69 -6.64 -5.76 11.22
CA ASP A 69 -5.93 -4.80 12.04
C ASP A 69 -4.62 -4.41 11.38
N PHE A 70 -4.41 -3.10 11.19
CA PHE A 70 -3.22 -2.57 10.53
C PHE A 70 -1.93 -2.89 11.28
N GLU A 71 -1.95 -2.96 12.61
CA GLU A 71 -0.75 -3.22 13.43
C GLU A 71 -0.18 -4.62 13.22
N ASN A 72 -1.01 -5.54 12.72
CA ASN A 72 -0.60 -6.90 12.41
C ASN A 72 0.08 -7.04 11.04
N TRP A 73 0.27 -5.94 10.30
CA TRP A 73 0.93 -5.94 8.99
C TRP A 73 2.19 -5.07 8.99
N SER A 74 3.24 -5.60 8.37
CA SER A 74 4.49 -4.87 8.12
C SER A 74 4.60 -4.51 6.65
N ILE A 75 4.97 -3.26 6.35
CA ILE A 75 5.42 -2.87 5.01
C ILE A 75 6.89 -3.26 4.87
N ILE A 76 7.17 -4.21 3.98
CA ILE A 76 8.53 -4.72 3.73
C ILE A 76 9.24 -3.89 2.65
N GLY A 77 8.48 -3.31 1.73
CA GLY A 77 9.03 -2.46 0.69
C GLY A 77 7.96 -1.74 -0.11
N MET A 78 8.32 -0.57 -0.61
CA MET A 78 7.53 0.26 -1.51
C MET A 78 8.43 0.64 -2.70
N SER A 79 7.86 0.72 -3.91
CA SER A 79 8.58 1.17 -5.10
C SER A 79 7.64 1.84 -6.08
N GLY A 80 8.17 2.74 -6.92
CA GLY A 80 7.39 3.47 -7.94
C GLY A 80 6.79 4.78 -7.44
N LEU A 81 7.09 5.17 -6.21
CA LEU A 81 6.72 6.44 -5.59
C LEU A 81 7.96 7.26 -5.20
N ASP A 82 9.15 6.87 -5.65
CA ASP A 82 10.44 7.42 -5.22
C ASP A 82 10.65 8.88 -5.66
N ASP A 83 9.89 9.35 -6.66
CA ASP A 83 9.90 10.72 -7.18
C ASP A 83 8.75 11.59 -6.60
N LEU A 84 8.35 11.36 -5.34
CA LEU A 84 7.34 12.16 -4.62
C LEU A 84 7.98 13.00 -3.51
#